data_AF-A0A0B8P7L9-F1
#
_entry.id   AF-A0A0B8P7L9-F1
#
_cell.length_a   1.000
_cell.length_b   1.000
_cell.length_c   1.000
_cell.angle_alpha   90.00
_cell.angle_beta   90.00
_cell.angle_gamma   90.00
#
_symmetry.space_group_name_H-M   'P 1'
#
loop_
_entity.id
_entity.type
_entity.pdbx_description
1 polymer ?
#
loop_
_entity_poly.entity_id
_entity_poly.type
_entity_poly.pdbx_seq_one_letter_code
_entity_poly.pdbx_strand_id
1 'polypeptide(L)'
;MFPLYRAEQIKRSEPVAAQTVGISMYELMERAGFAAFERLKEMVEPGAHILVCCGSGNNGGDGFVVARQAAIEGYSVTLFQPKFCHSSTDDSSHAKRHGSI
;
A
#
# COMPACT_ATOMS: atom_id res chain seq x y z
N MET A 1 -9.80 -21.47 -12.98
CA MET A 1 -10.69 -20.60 -12.19
C MET A 1 -9.97 -20.30 -10.89
N PHE A 2 -9.71 -19.02 -10.58
CA PHE A 2 -9.10 -18.65 -9.31
C PHE A 2 -10.16 -18.59 -8.21
N PRO A 3 -9.90 -19.13 -7.01
CA PRO A 3 -10.83 -19.00 -5.89
C PRO A 3 -10.95 -17.52 -5.48
N LEU A 4 -12.17 -17.07 -5.23
CA LEU A 4 -12.42 -15.75 -4.63
C LEU A 4 -12.50 -15.90 -3.12
N TYR A 5 -11.63 -15.17 -2.42
CA TYR A 5 -11.57 -15.16 -0.97
C TYR A 5 -12.32 -13.97 -0.40
N ARG A 6 -12.93 -14.16 0.78
CA ARG A 6 -13.44 -13.06 1.59
C ARG A 6 -12.26 -12.27 2.16
N ALA A 7 -12.46 -10.97 2.39
CA ALA A 7 -11.45 -10.11 3.01
C ALA A 7 -10.92 -10.69 4.34
N GLU A 8 -11.81 -11.28 5.15
CA GLU A 8 -11.43 -11.91 6.42
C GLU A 8 -10.56 -13.17 6.23
N GLN A 9 -10.76 -13.92 5.13
CA GLN A 9 -9.92 -15.08 4.84
C GLN A 9 -8.52 -14.64 4.44
N ILE A 10 -8.40 -13.60 3.61
CA ILE A 10 -7.12 -13.00 3.24
C ILE A 10 -6.39 -12.52 4.50
N LYS A 11 -7.04 -11.67 5.29
CA LYS A 11 -6.49 -11.09 6.52
C LYS A 11 -5.95 -12.15 7.50
N ARG A 12 -6.66 -13.28 7.66
CA ARG A 12 -6.21 -14.39 8.52
C ARG A 12 -5.05 -15.17 7.93
N SER A 13 -4.92 -15.19 6.60
CA SER A 13 -3.87 -15.95 5.89
C SER A 13 -2.57 -15.16 5.71
N GLU A 14 -2.61 -13.82 5.73
CA GLU A 14 -1.42 -12.98 5.51
C GLU A 14 -0.24 -13.30 6.45
N PRO A 15 -0.43 -13.49 7.78
CA PRO A 15 0.69 -13.82 8.66
C PRO A 15 1.34 -15.17 8.31
N VAL A 16 0.53 -16.16 7.97
CA VAL A 16 1.02 -17.49 7.57
C VAL A 16 1.73 -17.40 6.23
N ALA A 17 1.20 -16.61 5.28
CA ALA A 17 1.83 -16.39 3.98
C ALA A 17 3.19 -15.70 4.13
N ALA A 18 3.27 -14.64 4.93
CA ALA A 18 4.51 -13.92 5.23
C ALA A 18 5.56 -14.85 5.87
N GLN A 19 5.15 -15.63 6.88
CA GLN A 19 6.02 -16.61 7.52
C GLN A 19 6.53 -17.69 6.55
N THR A 20 5.65 -18.20 5.68
CA THR A 20 5.99 -19.27 4.73
C THR A 20 7.08 -18.85 3.76
N VAL A 21 7.12 -17.57 3.38
CA VAL A 21 8.14 -17.01 2.47
C VAL A 21 9.25 -16.26 3.21
N GLY A 22 9.27 -16.30 4.55
CA GLY A 22 10.33 -15.74 5.38
C GLY A 22 10.42 -14.21 5.39
N ILE A 23 9.28 -13.52 5.24
CA ILE A 23 9.22 -12.04 5.26
C ILE A 23 8.35 -11.54 6.42
N SER A 24 8.56 -10.29 6.79
CA SER A 24 7.71 -9.55 7.72
C SER A 24 6.36 -9.16 7.08
N MET A 25 5.38 -8.84 7.93
CA MET A 25 4.10 -8.29 7.49
C MET A 25 4.27 -6.96 6.75
N TYR A 26 5.22 -6.12 7.18
CA TYR A 26 5.55 -4.88 6.51
C TYR A 26 6.12 -5.12 5.10
N GLU A 27 7.03 -6.07 4.92
CA GLU A 27 7.53 -6.43 3.59
C GLU A 27 6.42 -7.00 2.68
N LEU A 28 5.47 -7.74 3.25
CA LEU A 28 4.29 -8.20 2.52
C LEU A 28 3.43 -7.02 2.03
N MET A 29 3.17 -6.03 2.90
CA MET A 29 2.48 -4.78 2.55
C MET A 29 3.24 -3.99 1.48
N GLU A 30 4.56 -3.88 1.62
CA GLU A 30 5.39 -3.17 0.64
C GLU A 30 5.32 -3.81 -0.75
N ARG A 31 5.31 -5.14 -0.83
CA ARG A 31 5.11 -5.86 -2.09
C ARG A 31 3.71 -5.65 -2.67
N ALA A 32 2.67 -5.65 -1.84
CA ALA A 32 1.30 -5.41 -2.27
C ALA A 32 1.13 -3.99 -2.84
N GLY A 33 1.62 -2.98 -2.12
CA GLY A 33 1.63 -1.59 -2.57
C GLY A 33 2.46 -1.38 -3.85
N PHE A 34 3.64 -2.00 -3.94
CA PHE A 34 4.46 -1.93 -5.16
C PHE A 34 3.75 -2.55 -6.37
N ALA A 35 3.14 -3.73 -6.21
CA ALA A 35 2.37 -4.36 -7.28
C ALA A 35 1.17 -3.49 -7.72
N ALA A 36 0.51 -2.81 -6.79
CA ALA A 36 -0.54 -1.86 -7.11
C ALA A 36 -0.01 -0.65 -7.90
N PHE A 37 1.17 -0.14 -7.55
CA PHE A 37 1.83 0.94 -8.29
C PHE A 37 2.22 0.52 -9.72
N GLU A 38 2.79 -0.67 -9.91
CA GLU A 38 3.14 -1.17 -11.25
C GLU A 38 1.90 -1.22 -12.15
N ARG A 39 0.76 -1.66 -11.61
CA ARG A 39 -0.50 -1.66 -12.36
C ARG A 39 -1.02 -0.25 -12.65
N LEU A 40 -0.85 0.68 -11.71
CA LEU A 40 -1.19 2.09 -11.90
C LEU A 40 -0.37 2.70 -13.04
N LYS A 41 0.95 2.46 -13.07
CA LYS A 41 1.90 2.97 -14.07
C LYS A 41 1.53 2.59 -15.51
N GLU A 42 0.84 1.46 -15.72
CA GLU A 42 0.31 1.07 -17.03
C GLU A 42 -0.94 1.85 -17.46
N MET A 43 -1.58 2.57 -16.54
CA MET A 43 -2.89 3.22 -16.74
C MET A 43 -2.81 4.75 -16.77
N VAL A 44 -1.71 5.33 -16.32
CA VAL A 44 -1.51 6.79 -16.28
C VAL A 44 -0.31 7.22 -17.11
N GLU A 45 -0.41 8.39 -17.72
CA GLU A 45 0.69 8.98 -18.48
C GLU A 45 1.90 9.29 -17.58
N PRO A 46 3.13 9.07 -18.06
CA PRO A 46 4.33 9.45 -17.32
C PRO A 46 4.31 10.93 -16.91
N GLY A 47 4.63 11.20 -15.63
CA GLY A 47 4.66 12.56 -15.09
C GLY A 47 3.29 13.16 -14.76
N ALA A 48 2.20 12.41 -14.87
CA ALA A 48 0.88 12.84 -14.43
C ALA A 48 0.86 13.19 -12.93
N HIS A 49 -0.15 13.99 -12.54
CA HIS A 49 -0.45 14.24 -11.13
C HIS A 49 -1.34 13.12 -10.57
N ILE A 50 -0.93 12.55 -9.44
CA ILE A 50 -1.61 11.43 -8.78
C ILE A 50 -2.02 11.87 -7.37
N LEU A 51 -3.34 11.84 -7.12
CA LEU A 51 -3.87 11.94 -5.76
C LEU A 51 -4.02 10.54 -5.15
N VAL A 52 -3.30 10.29 -4.06
CA VAL A 52 -3.42 9.05 -3.28
C VAL A 52 -4.21 9.33 -2.00
N CYS A 53 -5.37 8.68 -1.86
CA CYS A 53 -6.24 8.82 -0.70
C CYS A 53 -6.08 7.62 0.23
N CYS A 54 -5.41 7.80 1.37
CA CYS A 54 -5.09 6.73 2.31
C CYS A 54 -6.05 6.70 3.50
N GLY A 55 -6.69 5.55 3.72
CA GLY A 55 -7.39 5.22 4.96
C GLY A 55 -6.43 4.94 6.13
N SER A 56 -6.98 4.51 7.27
CA SER A 56 -6.18 4.28 8.50
C SER A 56 -5.58 2.87 8.61
N GLY A 57 -6.14 1.87 7.93
CA GLY A 57 -5.70 0.47 8.00
C GLY A 57 -4.61 0.06 7.00
N ASN A 58 -4.45 -1.24 6.78
CA ASN A 58 -3.40 -1.82 5.92
C ASN A 58 -3.43 -1.28 4.48
N ASN A 59 -4.61 -1.17 3.86
CA ASN A 59 -4.74 -0.55 2.54
C ASN A 59 -4.27 0.91 2.52
N GLY A 60 -4.38 1.61 3.66
CA GLY A 60 -3.79 2.93 3.81
C GLY A 60 -2.27 2.86 3.70
N GLY A 61 -1.65 1.90 4.38
CA GLY A 61 -0.22 1.59 4.27
C GLY A 61 0.22 1.27 2.84
N ASP A 62 -0.54 0.43 2.12
CA ASP A 62 -0.30 0.17 0.68
C ASP A 62 -0.32 1.48 -0.13
N GLY A 63 -1.27 2.37 0.16
CA GLY A 63 -1.34 3.69 -0.48
C GLY A 63 -0.11 4.56 -0.21
N PHE A 64 0.45 4.54 1.01
CA PHE A 64 1.73 5.23 1.28
C PHE A 64 2.88 4.65 0.45
N VAL A 65 2.90 3.33 0.25
CA VAL A 65 3.89 2.68 -0.62
C VAL A 65 3.69 3.13 -2.07
N VAL A 66 2.45 3.11 -2.59
CA VAL A 66 2.14 3.59 -3.95
C VAL A 66 2.58 5.04 -4.15
N ALA A 67 2.24 5.93 -3.22
CA ALA A 67 2.61 7.34 -3.27
C ALA A 67 4.12 7.55 -3.32
N ARG A 68 4.87 6.81 -2.49
CA ARG A 68 6.33 6.84 -2.47
C ARG A 68 6.93 6.38 -3.79
N GLN A 69 6.47 5.25 -4.33
CA GLN A 69 6.98 4.71 -5.60
C GLN A 69 6.68 5.62 -6.79
N ALA A 70 5.47 6.19 -6.83
CA ALA A 70 5.09 7.17 -7.83
C ALA A 70 6.01 8.42 -7.78
N ALA A 71 6.33 8.93 -6.59
CA ALA A 71 7.24 10.06 -6.49
C ALA A 71 8.67 9.72 -6.94
N ILE A 72 9.18 8.53 -6.60
CA ILE A 72 10.50 8.04 -7.05
C ILE A 72 10.57 7.96 -8.58
N GLU A 73 9.48 7.56 -9.23
CA GLU A 73 9.35 7.43 -10.69
C GLU A 73 9.00 8.76 -11.38
N GLY A 74 9.02 9.88 -10.65
CA GLY A 74 8.89 11.23 -11.23
C GLY A 74 7.46 11.72 -11.44
N TYR A 75 6.45 11.03 -10.89
CA TYR A 75 5.08 11.55 -10.87
C TYR A 75 4.95 12.69 -9.85
N SER A 76 4.05 13.64 -10.13
CA SER A 76 3.65 14.62 -9.13
C SER A 76 2.61 13.98 -8.21
N VAL A 77 2.89 13.87 -6.91
CA VAL A 77 2.02 13.13 -5.98
C VAL A 77 1.43 14.06 -4.93
N THR A 78 0.13 13.94 -4.69
CA THR A 78 -0.52 14.49 -3.50
C THR A 78 -1.06 13.36 -2.65
N LEU A 79 -0.71 13.35 -1.38
CA LEU A 79 -1.12 12.33 -0.44
C LEU A 79 -2.14 12.92 0.55
N PHE A 80 -3.32 12.30 0.61
CA PHE A 80 -4.40 12.73 1.48
C PHE A 80 -4.77 11.61 2.46
N GLN A 81 -4.69 11.91 3.77
CA GLN A 81 -5.22 11.07 4.82
C GLN A 81 -6.16 11.89 5.72
N PRO A 82 -7.45 11.49 5.88
CA PRO A 82 -8.38 12.19 6.75
C PRO A 82 -7.91 12.21 8.22
N LYS A 83 -8.15 13.31 8.95
CA LYS A 83 -7.71 13.45 10.35
C LYS A 83 -8.41 12.51 11.35
N PHE A 84 -9.57 11.97 10.99
CA PHE A 84 -10.37 11.05 11.82
C PHE A 84 -9.86 9.60 11.77
N CYS A 85 -8.77 9.35 11.06
CA CYS A 85 -8.11 8.05 10.90
C CYS A 85 -7.34 7.65 12.17
N HIS A 86 -8.04 7.27 13.25
CA HIS A 86 -7.40 7.04 14.56
C HIS A 86 -6.75 5.66 14.75
N SER A 87 -7.16 4.63 14.00
CA SER A 87 -6.61 3.28 14.12
C SER A 87 -5.55 3.00 13.04
N SER A 88 -4.27 3.07 13.38
CA SER A 88 -3.19 2.63 12.49
C SER A 88 -2.67 1.27 12.97
N THR A 89 -2.42 0.34 12.05
CA THR A 89 -1.62 -0.86 12.32
C THR A 89 -0.14 -0.49 12.37
N ASP A 90 0.70 -1.33 13.00
CA ASP A 90 2.15 -1.09 13.05
C ASP A 90 2.75 -0.96 11.65
N ASP A 91 2.36 -1.85 10.73
CA ASP A 91 2.80 -1.83 9.33
C ASP A 91 2.39 -0.53 8.62
N SER A 92 1.12 -0.09 8.78
CA SER A 92 0.64 1.17 8.18
C SER A 92 1.35 2.39 8.76
N SER A 93 1.73 2.34 10.03
CA SER A 93 2.50 3.39 10.71
C SER A 93 3.93 3.44 10.21
N HIS A 94 4.53 2.28 9.93
CA HIS A 94 5.85 2.18 9.32
C HIS A 94 5.84 2.73 7.90
N ALA A 95 4.84 2.38 7.08
CA ALA A 95 4.67 2.89 5.72
C ALA A 95 4.52 4.42 5.70
N LYS A 96 3.73 4.99 6.62
CA LYS A 96 3.58 6.45 6.80
C LYS A 96 4.91 7.17 7.02
N ARG A 97 5.78 6.63 7.89
CA ARG A 97 7.09 7.22 8.20
C ARG A 97 8.02 7.22 6.99
N HIS A 98 7.95 6.18 6.15
CA HIS A 98 8.79 6.03 4.96
C HIS A 98 8.18 6.69 3.72
N GLY A 99 6.89 7.00 3.73
CA GLY A 99 6.14 7.62 2.63
C GLY A 99 5.93 9.12 2.80
N SER A 100 6.73 9.80 3.64
CA SER A 100 6.75 11.27 3.66
C SER A 100 7.49 11.75 2.42
N ILE A 101 6.72 12.15 1.41
CA ILE A 101 7.15 12.70 0.12
C ILE A 101 7.18 14.22 0.15
#